data_AF-A0A3N5VWE6-F1
#
_entry.id   AF-A0A3N5VWE6-F1
#
_cell.length_a   1.000
_cell.length_b   1.000
_cell.length_c   1.000
_cell.angle_alpha   90.00
_cell.angle_beta   90.00
_cell.angle_gamma   90.00
#
_symmetry.space_group_name_H-M   'P 1'
#
loop_
_entity.id
_entity.type
_entity.pdbx_description
1 polymer ?
#
loop_
_entity_poly.entity_id
_entity_poly.type
_entity_poly.pdbx_seq_one_letter_code
_entity_poly.pdbx_strand_id
1 'polypeptide(L)'
;QEKGYKEVGALLERALETSQPLLISSVNWAEIRYVTERKSGTAAWEKHRLKILGLPIEIVPVDREAAEIAGEIKSSRRMSLADCFVAALAKQKKGEIYTGDPEFKALQPEWKIHWL
;
A
#
# COMPACT_ATOMS: atom_id res chain seq x y z
N GLN A 1 1.92 -2.14 -20.42
CA GLN A 1 1.40 -1.43 -19.23
C GLN A 1 0.62 -2.44 -18.41
N GLU A 2 0.80 -2.42 -17.10
CA GLU A 2 0.03 -3.28 -16.19
C GLU A 2 -1.41 -2.78 -16.02
N LYS A 3 -2.32 -3.65 -15.61
CA LYS A 3 -3.70 -3.29 -15.29
C LYS A 3 -3.70 -2.31 -14.10
N GLY A 4 -4.57 -1.30 -14.13
CA GLY A 4 -4.64 -0.26 -13.09
C GLY A 4 -3.64 0.90 -13.26
N TYR A 5 -2.76 0.86 -14.27
CA TYR A 5 -1.74 1.90 -14.47
C TYR A 5 -2.32 3.30 -14.68
N LYS A 6 -3.43 3.42 -15.43
CA LYS A 6 -4.05 4.71 -15.72
C LYS A 6 -4.71 5.31 -14.48
N GLU A 7 -5.37 4.45 -13.72
CA GLU A 7 -6.07 4.77 -12.48
C GLU A 7 -5.07 5.24 -11.41
N VAL A 8 -3.95 4.52 -11.25
CA VAL A 8 -2.85 4.95 -10.36
C VAL A 8 -2.26 6.28 -10.81
N GLY A 9 -2.08 6.50 -12.12
CA GLY A 9 -1.63 7.78 -12.67
C GLY A 9 -2.54 8.95 -12.26
N ALA A 10 -3.85 8.79 -12.44
CA ALA A 10 -4.83 9.80 -12.04
C ALA A 10 -4.86 10.07 -10.53
N LEU A 11 -4.64 9.04 -9.70
CA LEU A 11 -4.53 9.20 -8.25
C LEU A 11 -3.30 10.02 -7.85
N LEU A 12 -2.16 9.79 -8.51
CA LEU A 12 -0.93 10.54 -8.28
C LEU A 12 -1.07 12.00 -8.72
N GLU A 13 -1.69 12.26 -9.88
CA GLU A 13 -2.00 13.61 -10.35
C GLU A 13 -2.88 14.36 -9.33
N ARG A 14 -3.96 13.73 -8.89
CA ARG A 14 -4.85 14.30 -7.86
C ARG A 14 -4.13 14.55 -6.53
N ALA A 15 -3.23 13.66 -6.13
CA ALA A 15 -2.44 13.83 -4.90
C ALA A 15 -1.55 15.07 -4.99
N LEU A 16 -0.95 15.35 -6.15
CA LEU A 16 -0.20 16.59 -6.39
C LEU A 16 -1.10 17.82 -6.34
N GLU A 17 -2.23 17.80 -7.04
CA GLU A 17 -3.16 18.94 -7.11
C GLU A 17 -3.75 19.31 -5.75
N THR A 18 -4.06 18.32 -4.92
CA THR A 18 -4.69 18.52 -3.61
C THR A 18 -3.70 18.68 -2.46
N SER A 19 -2.39 18.49 -2.72
CA SER A 19 -1.35 18.39 -1.67
C SER A 19 -1.69 17.35 -0.59
N GLN A 20 -2.40 16.29 -0.97
CA GLN A 20 -2.71 15.15 -0.10
C GLN A 20 -2.02 13.90 -0.67
N PRO A 21 -0.94 13.41 -0.03
CA PRO A 21 -0.20 12.28 -0.55
C PRO A 21 -1.01 10.98 -0.46
N LEU A 22 -0.75 10.06 -1.38
CA LEU A 22 -1.14 8.66 -1.21
C LEU A 22 -0.29 8.05 -0.10
N LEU A 23 -0.85 7.09 0.64
CA LEU A 23 -0.16 6.51 1.80
C LEU A 23 0.21 5.05 1.52
N ILE A 24 1.41 4.65 1.92
CA ILE A 24 1.80 3.24 2.02
C ILE A 24 2.42 2.97 3.39
N SER A 25 2.23 1.76 3.95
CA SER A 25 2.92 1.40 5.19
C SER A 25 4.40 1.12 4.94
N SER A 26 5.24 1.31 5.95
CA SER A 26 6.65 0.90 5.88
C SER A 26 6.84 -0.60 5.64
N VAL A 27 5.84 -1.43 5.98
CA VAL A 27 5.85 -2.88 5.70
C VAL A 27 5.61 -3.16 4.22
N ASN A 28 4.65 -2.47 3.59
CA ASN A 28 4.45 -2.59 2.13
C ASN A 28 5.65 -2.04 1.36
N TRP A 29 6.29 -0.98 1.87
CA TRP A 29 7.54 -0.48 1.30
C TRP A 29 8.65 -1.55 1.32
N ALA A 30 8.78 -2.29 2.44
CA ALA A 30 9.72 -3.40 2.54
C ALA A 30 9.38 -4.55 1.57
N GLU A 31 8.09 -4.84 1.37
CA GLU A 31 7.63 -5.83 0.40
C GLU A 31 7.95 -5.42 -1.05
N ILE A 32 7.68 -4.17 -1.42
CA ILE A 32 8.04 -3.62 -2.75
C ILE A 32 9.54 -3.79 -3.00
N ARG A 33 10.37 -3.47 -2.01
CA ARG A 33 11.82 -3.69 -2.10
C ARG A 33 12.15 -5.15 -2.34
N TYR A 34 11.69 -6.04 -1.46
CA TYR A 34 11.99 -7.47 -1.53
C TYR A 34 11.60 -8.06 -2.90
N VAL A 35 10.39 -7.75 -3.37
CA VAL A 35 9.90 -8.24 -4.67
C VAL A 35 10.75 -7.69 -5.81
N THR A 36 11.11 -6.41 -5.78
CA THR A 36 11.91 -5.76 -6.83
C THR A 36 13.34 -6.33 -6.86
N GLU A 37 14.01 -6.42 -5.71
CA GLU A 37 15.37 -6.96 -5.62
C GLU A 37 15.40 -8.43 -6.03
N ARG A 38 14.42 -9.24 -5.60
CA ARG A 38 14.33 -10.66 -5.98
C ARG A 38 14.13 -10.85 -7.48
N LYS A 39 13.31 -10.01 -8.13
CA LYS A 39 12.96 -10.16 -9.55
C LYS A 39 13.97 -9.49 -10.50
N SER A 40 14.61 -8.40 -10.08
CA SER A 40 15.34 -7.49 -10.97
C SER A 40 16.69 -7.01 -10.42
N GLY A 41 17.06 -7.45 -9.22
CA GLY A 41 18.34 -7.13 -8.59
C GLY A 41 18.39 -5.75 -7.94
N THR A 42 19.45 -5.53 -7.14
CA THR A 42 19.65 -4.31 -6.33
C THR A 42 19.76 -3.05 -7.16
N ALA A 43 20.43 -3.09 -8.32
CA ALA A 43 20.55 -1.93 -9.20
C ALA A 43 19.19 -1.45 -9.73
N ALA A 44 18.28 -2.38 -10.02
CA ALA A 44 16.91 -2.05 -10.39
C ALA A 44 16.16 -1.43 -9.20
N TRP A 45 16.29 -1.99 -8.00
CA TRP A 45 15.68 -1.42 -6.80
C TRP A 45 16.10 0.02 -6.56
N GLU A 46 17.39 0.36 -6.60
CA GLU A 46 17.84 1.74 -6.36
C GLU A 46 17.22 2.73 -7.36
N LYS A 47 17.12 2.34 -8.64
CA LYS A 47 16.43 3.14 -9.66
C LYS A 47 14.93 3.30 -9.37
N HIS A 48 14.24 2.24 -8.96
CA HIS A 48 12.81 2.30 -8.65
C HIS A 48 12.53 3.08 -7.36
N ARG A 49 13.36 2.88 -6.33
CA ARG A 49 13.32 3.59 -5.06
C ARG A 49 13.34 5.10 -5.27
N LEU A 50 14.31 5.60 -6.03
CA LEU A 50 14.41 7.05 -6.31
C LEU A 50 13.17 7.58 -7.04
N LYS A 51 12.60 6.80 -7.96
CA LYS A 51 11.36 7.19 -8.65
C LYS A 51 10.19 7.27 -7.69
N ILE A 52 9.98 6.26 -6.84
CA ILE A 52 8.85 6.23 -5.91
C ILE A 52 8.95 7.35 -4.88
N LEU A 53 10.16 7.65 -4.39
CA LEU A 53 10.38 8.77 -3.47
C LEU A 53 10.15 10.16 -4.10
N GLY A 54 10.12 10.25 -5.43
CA GLY A 54 9.75 11.47 -6.14
C GLY A 54 8.24 11.59 -6.43
N LEU A 55 7.45 10.57 -6.09
CA LEU A 55 5.99 10.61 -6.21
C LEU A 55 5.35 11.23 -4.95
N PRO A 56 4.11 11.74 -5.04
CA PRO A 56 3.32 12.18 -3.88
C PRO A 56 2.84 10.99 -3.04
N ILE A 57 3.77 10.16 -2.56
CA ILE A 57 3.52 8.99 -1.73
C ILE A 57 4.24 9.18 -0.39
N GLU A 58 3.49 9.11 0.69
CA GLU A 58 4.03 9.10 2.05
C GLU A 58 4.20 7.65 2.53
N ILE A 59 5.42 7.33 2.98
CA ILE A 59 5.71 6.05 3.63
C ILE A 59 5.48 6.23 5.13
N VAL A 60 4.40 5.65 5.64
CA VAL A 60 3.97 5.78 7.03
C VAL A 60 4.67 4.70 7.88
N PRO A 61 5.46 5.08 8.90
CA PRO A 61 6.06 4.12 9.83
C PRO A 61 4.99 3.34 10.59
N VAL A 62 5.21 2.04 10.75
CA VAL A 62 4.36 1.19 11.59
C VAL A 62 4.76 1.34 13.05
N ASP A 63 3.79 1.72 13.88
CA ASP A 63 3.91 1.74 15.34
C ASP A 63 3.26 0.51 15.99
N ARG A 64 3.28 0.47 17.32
CA ARG A 64 2.67 -0.61 18.10
C ARG A 64 1.17 -0.73 17.84
N GLU A 65 0.45 0.38 17.71
CA GLU A 65 -1.00 0.35 17.49
C GLU A 65 -1.34 -0.25 16.13
N ALA A 66 -0.60 0.13 15.08
CA ALA A 66 -0.74 -0.46 13.75
C ALA A 66 -0.44 -1.97 13.78
N ALA A 67 0.56 -2.41 14.57
CA ALA A 67 0.88 -3.82 14.73
C ALA A 67 -0.23 -4.62 15.43
N GLU A 68 -0.85 -4.08 16.48
CA GLU A 68 -1.99 -4.71 17.16
C GLU A 68 -3.18 -4.87 16.20
N ILE A 69 -3.53 -3.80 15.46
CA ILE A 69 -4.64 -3.83 14.49
C ILE A 69 -4.34 -4.85 13.36
N ALA A 70 -3.12 -4.84 12.82
CA ALA A 70 -2.74 -5.78 11.77
C ALA A 70 -2.78 -7.24 12.27
N GLY A 71 -2.35 -7.49 13.52
CA GLY A 71 -2.43 -8.80 14.18
C GLY A 71 -3.88 -9.28 14.34
N GLU A 72 -4.78 -8.41 14.80
CA GLU A 72 -6.21 -8.70 14.92
C GLU A 72 -6.82 -9.11 13.56
N ILE A 73 -6.54 -8.32 12.52
CA ILE A 73 -7.00 -8.61 11.14
C ILE A 73 -6.41 -9.93 10.64
N LYS A 74 -5.11 -10.18 10.84
CA LYS A 74 -4.44 -11.41 10.41
C LYS A 74 -5.00 -12.66 11.08
N SER A 75 -5.40 -12.54 12.35
CA SER A 75 -5.95 -13.63 13.14
C SER A 75 -7.37 -14.03 12.69
N SER A 76 -8.14 -13.07 12.19
CA SER A 76 -9.52 -13.25 11.76
C SER A 76 -9.67 -13.47 10.25
N ARG A 77 -8.64 -13.15 9.45
CA ARG A 77 -8.69 -13.19 7.99
C ARG A 77 -7.49 -13.87 7.35
N ARG A 78 -7.75 -14.59 6.25
CA ARG A 78 -6.71 -15.27 5.46
C ARG A 78 -6.11 -14.30 4.43
N MET A 79 -5.32 -13.37 4.92
CA MET A 79 -4.54 -12.40 4.12
C MET A 79 -3.07 -12.45 4.48
N SER A 80 -2.20 -11.91 3.64
CA SER A 80 -0.79 -11.68 3.99
C SER A 80 -0.66 -10.70 5.17
N LEU A 81 0.44 -10.78 5.93
CA LEU A 81 0.67 -9.82 7.02
C LEU A 81 0.89 -8.39 6.49
N ALA A 82 1.52 -8.24 5.32
CA ALA A 82 1.74 -6.95 4.68
C ALA A 82 0.41 -6.28 4.30
N ASP A 83 -0.56 -7.04 3.80
CA ASP A 83 -1.90 -6.52 3.49
C ASP A 83 -2.71 -6.18 4.75
N CYS A 84 -2.50 -6.91 5.84
CA CYS A 84 -3.06 -6.52 7.14
C CYS A 84 -2.53 -5.14 7.58
N PHE A 85 -1.29 -4.78 7.27
CA PHE A 85 -0.77 -3.43 7.55
C PHE A 85 -1.35 -2.34 6.64
N VAL A 86 -1.72 -2.66 5.39
CA VAL A 86 -2.51 -1.74 4.55
C VAL A 86 -3.87 -1.46 5.20
N ALA A 87 -4.54 -2.52 5.63
CA ALA A 87 -5.85 -2.42 6.27
C ALA A 87 -5.79 -1.65 7.59
N ALA A 88 -4.75 -1.91 8.41
CA ALA A 88 -4.49 -1.17 9.65
C ALA A 88 -4.26 0.32 9.38
N LEU A 89 -3.41 0.65 8.40
CA LEU A 89 -3.15 2.04 8.00
C LEU A 89 -4.43 2.75 7.54
N ALA A 90 -5.23 2.08 6.69
CA ALA A 90 -6.51 2.62 6.23
C ALA A 90 -7.47 2.88 7.42
N LYS A 91 -7.53 1.97 8.40
CA LYS A 91 -8.34 2.15 9.62
C LYS A 91 -7.87 3.36 10.43
N GLN A 92 -6.56 3.49 10.69
CA GLN A 92 -5.99 4.60 11.46
C GLN A 92 -6.19 5.96 10.79
N LYS A 93 -6.03 6.01 9.46
CA LYS A 93 -6.11 7.26 8.68
C LYS A 93 -7.54 7.57 8.21
N LYS A 94 -8.52 6.72 8.52
CA LYS A 94 -9.88 6.76 7.97
C LYS A 94 -9.85 6.86 6.43
N GLY A 95 -8.90 6.15 5.84
CA GLY A 95 -8.60 6.17 4.42
C GLY A 95 -9.32 5.07 3.64
N GLU A 96 -9.20 5.15 2.33
CA GLU A 96 -9.77 4.20 1.37
C GLU A 96 -8.63 3.37 0.75
N ILE A 97 -8.87 2.10 0.48
CA ILE A 97 -7.86 1.19 -0.06
C ILE A 97 -8.00 1.13 -1.58
N TYR A 98 -6.89 1.30 -2.30
CA TYR A 98 -6.80 1.11 -3.74
C TYR A 98 -5.92 -0.10 -4.03
N THR A 99 -6.47 -1.14 -4.65
CA THR A 99 -5.74 -2.39 -4.87
C THR A 99 -6.29 -3.20 -6.05
N GLY A 100 -5.42 -3.97 -6.70
CA GLY A 100 -5.82 -5.01 -7.65
C GLY A 100 -5.90 -6.40 -7.02
N ASP A 101 -5.54 -6.56 -5.75
CA ASP A 101 -5.38 -7.86 -5.10
C ASP A 101 -6.68 -8.40 -4.51
N PRO A 102 -7.25 -9.50 -5.04
CA PRO A 102 -8.51 -10.06 -4.58
C PRO A 102 -8.52 -10.52 -3.11
N GLU A 103 -7.36 -10.69 -2.43
CA GLU A 103 -7.31 -10.99 -0.99
C GLU A 103 -8.04 -9.92 -0.16
N PHE A 104 -8.07 -8.68 -0.62
CA PHE A 104 -8.74 -7.56 0.05
C PHE A 104 -10.27 -7.69 0.10
N LYS A 105 -10.88 -8.61 -0.66
CA LYS A 105 -12.31 -8.91 -0.54
C LYS A 105 -12.69 -9.36 0.88
N ALA A 106 -11.76 -9.98 1.59
CA ALA A 106 -11.96 -10.38 2.99
C ALA A 106 -12.20 -9.19 3.93
N LEU A 107 -11.86 -7.96 3.52
CA LEU A 107 -12.09 -6.76 4.31
C LEU A 107 -13.47 -6.11 4.13
N GLN A 108 -14.25 -6.54 3.14
CA GLN A 108 -15.58 -5.97 2.91
C GLN A 108 -16.61 -6.58 3.88
N PRO A 109 -17.59 -5.79 4.36
CA PRO A 109 -17.89 -4.40 4.00
C PRO A 109 -17.19 -3.34 4.86
N GLU A 110 -16.35 -3.75 5.82
CA GLU A 110 -15.79 -2.87 6.85
C GLU A 110 -14.80 -1.82 6.32
N TRP A 111 -14.09 -2.12 5.22
CA TRP A 111 -13.22 -1.17 4.53
C TRP A 111 -13.81 -0.73 3.18
N LYS A 112 -13.62 0.56 2.86
CA LYS A 112 -13.91 1.09 1.53
C LYS A 112 -12.75 0.76 0.59
N ILE A 113 -13.06 -0.01 -0.46
CA ILE A 113 -12.07 -0.55 -1.41
C ILE A 113 -12.42 -0.11 -2.82
N HIS A 114 -11.41 0.41 -3.52
CA HIS A 114 -11.42 0.70 -4.95
C HIS A 114 -10.55 -0.32 -5.67
N TRP A 115 -11.16 -1.05 -6.59
CA TRP A 115 -10.49 -2.11 -7.36
C TRP A 115 -9.82 -1.54 -8.60
N LEU A 116 -8.51 -1.81 -8.76
CA LEU A 116 -7.67 -1.36 -9.89
C LEU A 116 -7.55 -2.41 -11.02
#